data_AF-A0AAV8ZP65-F1
#
_entry.id   AF-A0AAV8ZP65-F1
#
_cell.length_a   1.000
_cell.length_b   1.000
_cell.length_c   1.000
_cell.angle_alpha   90.00
_cell.angle_beta   90.00
_cell.angle_gamma   90.00
#
_symmetry.space_group_name_H-M   'P 1'
#
loop_
_entity.id
_entity.type
_entity.pdbx_description
1 polymer ?
#
loop_
_entity_poly.entity_id
_entity_poly.type
_entity_poly.pdbx_seq_one_letter_code
_entity_poly.pdbx_strand_id
1 'polypeptide(L)' 'MYTASYIGSVETLAHKGTSVVCQAVRRVIGNSGTEPDLQPCTLEVSDQGLRMVDRRKRNVSL' A
#
# COMPACT_ATOMS: atom_id res chain seq x y z
N MET A 1 9.26 1.72 -12.82
CA MET A 1 8.15 0.77 -12.55
C MET A 1 8.66 -0.24 -11.54
N TYR A 2 8.04 -0.33 -10.37
CA TYR A 2 8.47 -1.19 -9.27
C TYR A 2 7.38 -2.21 -8.93
N THR A 3 7.76 -3.45 -8.60
CA THR A 3 6.84 -4.45 -8.07
C THR A 3 6.74 -4.31 -6.56
N ALA A 4 5.53 -4.11 -6.04
CA ALA A 4 5.25 -3.93 -4.63
C ALA A 4 3.99 -4.70 -4.21
N SER A 5 3.76 -4.81 -2.91
CA SER A 5 2.50 -5.32 -2.36
C SER A 5 1.83 -4.22 -1.54
N TYR A 6 0.59 -3.89 -1.87
CA TYR A 6 -0.22 -3.01 -1.06
C TYR A 6 -0.74 -3.75 0.17
N ILE A 7 -0.52 -3.17 1.35
CA ILE A 7 -0.84 -3.77 2.65
C ILE A 7 -2.07 -3.14 3.32
N GLY A 8 -2.56 -2.01 2.80
CA GLY A 8 -3.68 -1.27 3.36
C GLY A 8 -3.42 0.22 3.49
N SER A 9 -4.45 0.94 3.94
CA SER A 9 -4.46 2.37 4.18
C SER A 9 -5.03 2.67 5.56
N VAL A 10 -4.51 3.68 6.23
CA VAL A 10 -5.00 4.14 7.53
C VAL A 10 -5.07 5.66 7.56
N GLU A 11 -6.06 6.20 8.27
CA GLU A 11 -6.20 7.63 8.48
C GLU A 11 -5.22 8.13 9.55
N THR A 12 -4.66 9.32 9.32
CA THR A 12 -3.68 9.95 10.21
C THR A 12 -4.05 11.39 10.50
N LEU A 13 -3.78 11.87 11.72
CA LEU A 13 -4.10 13.24 12.16
C LEU A 13 -3.08 14.29 11.67
N ALA A 14 -1.90 13.87 11.21
CA ALA A 14 -0.83 14.73 10.75
C ALA A 14 -0.35 14.30 9.36
N HIS A 15 0.12 15.27 8.57
CA HIS A 15 0.45 15.06 7.16
C HIS A 15 1.95 14.76 6.91
N LYS A 16 2.81 14.85 7.94
CA LYS A 16 4.27 14.65 7.86
C LYS A 16 4.83 14.11 9.19
N GLY A 17 6.01 13.50 9.13
CA GLY A 17 6.83 13.12 10.29
C GLY A 17 7.07 11.62 10.41
N THR A 18 8.27 11.23 10.87
CA THR A 18 8.66 9.81 11.04
C THR A 18 7.72 9.08 11.99
N SER A 19 7.31 9.73 13.08
CA SER A 19 6.36 9.16 14.05
C SER A 19 5.01 8.80 13.40
N VAL A 20 4.52 9.63 12.48
CA VAL A 20 3.28 9.40 11.73
C VAL A 20 3.40 8.16 10.86
N VAL A 21 4.51 8.04 10.10
CA VAL A 21 4.75 6.88 9.23
C VAL A 21 4.89 5.60 10.06
N CYS A 22 5.68 5.62 11.14
CA CYS A 22 5.84 4.46 12.01
C CYS A 22 4.51 4.01 12.65
N GLN A 23 3.67 4.97 13.07
CA GLN A 23 2.36 4.68 13.62
C GLN A 23 1.41 4.11 12.56
N ALA A 24 1.43 4.66 11.34
CA ALA A 24 0.61 4.16 10.24
C ALA A 24 0.95 2.71 9.90
N VAL A 25 2.24 2.38 9.78
CA VAL A 25 2.70 1.00 9.53
C VAL A 25 2.24 0.04 10.64
N ARG A 26 2.42 0.43 11.91
CA ARG A 26 1.97 -0.38 13.05
C ARG A 26 0.46 -0.62 13.05
N ARG A 27 -0.33 0.39 12.65
CA ARG A 27 -1.79 0.23 12.55
C ARG A 27 -2.16 -0.70 11.41
N VAL A 28 -1.60 -0.53 10.22
CA VAL A 28 -1.92 -1.38 9.07
C VAL A 28 -1.60 -2.85 9.34
N ILE A 29 -0.46 -3.14 9.96
CA ILE A 29 -0.04 -4.53 10.26
C ILE A 29 -0.73 -5.08 11.51
N GLY A 30 -0.99 -4.23 12.51
CA GLY A 30 -1.48 -4.64 13.82
C GLY A 30 -3.00 -4.71 14.00
N ASN A 31 -3.80 -4.19 13.04
CA ASN A 31 -5.25 -4.06 13.24
C ASN A 31 -6.02 -5.39 13.18
N SER A 32 -5.47 -6.42 12.56
CA SER A 32 -6.23 -7.61 12.16
C SER A 32 -5.99 -8.86 13.02
N GLY A 33 -4.93 -8.92 13.84
CA GLY A 33 -4.51 -10.16 14.54
C GLY A 33 -4.12 -11.32 13.60
N THR A 34 -4.46 -11.21 12.33
CA THR A 34 -4.11 -12.04 11.18
C THR A 34 -3.13 -11.26 10.29
N GLU A 35 -2.31 -11.99 9.53
CA GLU A 35 -1.40 -11.37 8.57
C GLU A 35 -2.16 -10.48 7.55
N PRO A 36 -1.61 -9.32 7.17
CA PRO A 36 -2.26 -8.43 6.21
C PRO A 36 -2.42 -9.10 4.84
N ASP A 37 -3.58 -8.94 4.21
CA ASP A 37 -3.81 -9.41 2.83
C ASP A 37 -2.95 -8.60 1.85
N LEU A 38 -1.83 -9.18 1.43
CA LEU A 38 -0.88 -8.54 0.52
C LEU A 38 -1.48 -8.47 -0.89
N GLN A 39 -1.73 -7.26 -1.40
CA GLN A 39 -2.25 -7.07 -2.75
C GLN A 39 -1.13 -6.76 -3.74
N PRO A 40 -0.75 -7.68 -4.65
CA PRO A 40 0.33 -7.44 -5.59
C PRO A 40 -0.03 -6.27 -6.51
N CYS A 41 0.84 -5.27 -6.56
CA CYS A 41 0.66 -4.10 -7.40
C CYS A 41 1.96 -3.70 -8.09
N THR A 42 1.80 -2.90 -9.14
CA THR A 42 2.89 -2.17 -9.76
C THR A 42 2.82 -0.74 -9.27
N LEU A 43 3.91 -0.25 -8.68
CA LEU A 43 4.09 1.16 -8.38
C LEU A 43 4.85 1.84 -9.52
N GLU A 44 4.20 2.79 -10.16
CA GLU A 44 4.80 3.67 -11.14
C GLU A 44 5.13 5.01 -10.48
N VAL A 45 6.33 5.50 -10.77
CA VAL A 45 6.89 6.73 -10.22
C VAL A 45 7.34 7.59 -11.39
N SER A 46 6.77 8.80 -11.51
CA SER A 46 7.12 9.78 -12.53
C SER A 46 7.11 11.21 -11.96
N ASP A 47 7.46 12.18 -12.80
CA ASP A 47 7.31 13.61 -12.54
C ASP A 47 5.85 14.05 -12.36
N GLN A 48 4.90 13.29 -12.92
CA GLN A 48 3.44 13.50 -12.74
C GLN A 48 2.89 12.87 -11.45
N GLY A 49 3.71 12.13 -10.70
CA GLY A 49 3.36 11.57 -9.39
C GLY A 49 3.50 10.05 -9.28
N LEU A 50 2.65 9.46 -8.43
CA LEU A 50 2.64 8.03 -8.11
C LEU A 50 1.36 7.39 -8.62
N ARG A 51 1.48 6.27 -9.35
CA ARG A 51 0.33 5.46 -9.78
C ARG A 51 0.49 4.03 -9.31
N MET A 52 -0.52 3.51 -8.62
CA MET A 52 -0.55 2.11 -8.19
C MET A 52 -1.50 1.34 -9.10
N VAL A 53 -0.99 0.29 -9.75
CA VAL A 53 -1.76 -0.55 -10.68
C VAL A 53 -1.89 -1.94 -10.07
N ASP A 54 -3.12 -2.36 -9.77
CA ASP A 54 -3.42 -3.69 -9.25
C ASP A 54 -3.06 -4.78 -10.28
N ARG A 55 -2.34 -5.82 -9.84
CA ARG A 55 -2.00 -6.99 -10.67
C ARG A 55 -2.94 -8.17 -10.48
N ARG A 56 -3.85 -8.15 -9.49
CA ARG A 56 -4.82 -9.23 -9.25
C ARG A 56 -5.78 -9.42 -10.42
N LYS A 57 -6.19 -8.32 -11.06
CA LYS A 57 -7.15 -8.33 -12.18
C LYS A 57 -6.58 -8.77 -13.54
N ARG A 58 -5.26 -9.03 -13.65
CA ARG A 58 -4.69 -9.59 -14.89
C ARG A 58 -4.96 -11.08 -15.10
N ASN A 59 -5.57 -11.75 -14.12
CA ASN A 59 -5.98 -13.15 -14.20
C ASN A 59 -7.48 -13.33 -14.58
N VAL A 60 -8.07 -12.39 -15.33
CA VAL A 60 -9.27 -12.69 -16.13
C VAL A 60 -8.79 -12.97 -17.56
N SER A 61 -8.13 -14.10 -17.71
CA SER A 61 -7.86 -14.70 -19.02
C SER A 61 -9.11 -15.50 -19.41
N LEU A 62 -9.56 -15.30 -20.64
CA LEU A 62 -10.70 -15.91 -21.35
C LEU A 62 -10.96 -17.39 -21.02
#